data_AF-A0A355ER56-F1
#
_entry.id   AF-A0A355ER56-F1
#
_cell.length_a   1.000
_cell.length_b   1.000
_cell.length_c   1.000
_cell.angle_alpha   90.00
_cell.angle_beta   90.00
_cell.angle_gamma   90.00
#
_symmetry.space_group_name_H-M   'P 1'
#
loop_
_entity.id
_entity.type
_entity.pdbx_description
1 polymer ?
#
loop_
_entity_poly.entity_id
_entity_poly.type
_entity_poly.pdbx_seq_one_letter_code
_entity_poly.pdbx_strand_id
1 'polypeptide(L)'
;AVLLHGDLLGQNILLDLQGAAPGLIDWEYARLGDPAYDLAIVTRGARRPFQIENGFGRLLEAYSGQGREIRKEHVHLHELCLLAGWYRESLDGRLGGHPPEVRLGDFQRLFRRGG
;
A
#
# COMPACT_ATOMS: atom_id res chain seq x y z
N ALA A 1 -11.93 -8.12 -10.59
CA ALA A 1 -11.04 -6.94 -10.72
C ALA A 1 -11.83 -5.67 -10.43
N VAL A 2 -11.17 -4.61 -9.95
CA VAL A 2 -11.73 -3.27 -9.71
C VAL A 2 -10.80 -2.21 -10.29
N LEU A 3 -11.28 -0.99 -10.47
CA LEU A 3 -10.41 0.16 -10.77
C LEU A 3 -9.53 0.44 -9.55
N LEU A 4 -8.22 0.36 -9.74
CA LEU A 4 -7.18 0.72 -8.79
C LEU A 4 -6.66 2.12 -9.11
N HIS A 5 -6.24 2.84 -8.08
CA HIS A 5 -5.48 4.07 -8.23
C HIS A 5 -4.07 3.78 -8.76
N GLY A 6 -3.43 2.72 -8.26
CA GLY A 6 -2.10 2.31 -8.70
C GLY A 6 -0.93 3.04 -8.02
N ASP A 7 -1.20 4.21 -7.46
CA ASP A 7 -0.26 5.00 -6.63
C ASP A 7 -0.97 5.71 -5.46
N LEU A 8 -1.69 4.95 -4.61
CA LEU A 8 -2.51 5.51 -3.52
C LEU A 8 -1.66 5.96 -2.31
N LEU A 9 -0.73 6.89 -2.52
CA LEU A 9 0.08 7.49 -1.47
C LEU A 9 -0.67 8.66 -0.82
N GLY A 10 -0.32 9.00 0.42
CA GLY A 10 -0.98 10.10 1.15
C GLY A 10 -0.93 11.46 0.43
N GLN A 11 0.10 11.72 -0.37
CA GLN A 11 0.21 12.94 -1.19
C GLN A 11 -0.87 13.03 -2.30
N ASN A 12 -1.44 11.89 -2.70
CA ASN A 12 -2.47 11.77 -3.73
C ASN A 12 -3.89 11.78 -3.14
N ILE A 13 -4.02 11.99 -1.82
CA ILE A 13 -5.29 12.08 -1.10
C ILE A 13 -5.51 13.53 -0.67
N LEU A 14 -6.50 14.19 -1.25
CA LEU A 14 -6.90 15.54 -0.88
C LEU A 14 -7.94 15.47 0.23
N LEU A 15 -7.59 15.97 1.42
CA LEU A 15 -8.51 16.05 2.55
C LEU A 15 -9.20 17.41 2.55
N ASP A 16 -10.52 17.39 2.71
CA ASP A 16 -11.26 18.61 3.04
C ASP A 16 -11.30 18.79 4.57
N LEU A 17 -10.77 19.91 5.06
CA LEU A 17 -10.76 20.22 6.49
C LEU A 17 -12.13 20.70 6.99
N GLN A 18 -13.04 21.00 6.07
CA GLN A 18 -14.41 21.43 6.32
C GLN A 18 -15.40 20.24 6.32
N GLY A 19 -14.92 19.02 6.09
CA GLY A 19 -15.67 17.77 6.29
C GLY A 19 -16.32 17.16 5.05
N ALA A 20 -16.05 17.66 3.85
CA ALA A 20 -16.43 16.96 2.63
C ALA A 20 -15.63 15.66 2.43
N ALA A 21 -16.13 14.82 1.52
CA ALA A 21 -15.46 13.58 1.16
C ALA A 21 -14.06 13.86 0.57
N PRO A 22 -13.05 13.03 0.89
CA PRO A 22 -11.71 13.21 0.34
C PRO A 22 -11.69 13.00 -1.18
N GLY A 23 -10.86 13.79 -1.87
CA GLY A 23 -10.58 13.66 -3.29
C GLY A 23 -9.33 12.81 -3.55
N LEU A 24 -9.27 12.16 -4.71
CA LEU A 24 -8.09 11.45 -5.20
C LEU A 24 -7.56 12.10 -6.49
N ILE A 25 -6.25 12.26 -6.56
CA ILE A 25 -5.55 12.87 -7.71
C ILE A 25 -4.43 11.95 -8.21
N ASP A 26 -3.89 12.25 -9.39
CA ASP A 26 -2.75 11.53 -9.98
C ASP A 26 -3.06 10.08 -10.37
N TRP A 27 -3.98 9.94 -11.34
CA TRP A 27 -4.49 8.65 -11.82
C TRP A 27 -3.61 8.02 -12.92
N GLU A 28 -2.36 8.44 -13.10
CA GLU A 28 -1.52 7.97 -14.22
C GLU A 28 -1.20 6.47 -14.18
N TYR A 29 -1.21 5.86 -12.98
CA TYR A 29 -0.99 4.42 -12.76
C TYR A 29 -2.28 3.62 -12.62
N ALA A 30 -3.43 4.25 -12.87
CA ALA A 30 -4.73 3.61 -12.69
C ALA A 30 -4.92 2.42 -13.63
N ARG A 31 -5.43 1.31 -13.09
CA ARG A 31 -5.62 0.06 -13.85
C ARG A 31 -6.67 -0.83 -13.21
N LEU A 32 -7.17 -1.82 -13.95
CA LEU A 32 -8.01 -2.86 -13.37
C LEU A 32 -7.13 -3.90 -12.65
N GLY A 33 -7.49 -4.28 -11.41
CA GLY A 33 -6.75 -5.28 -10.65
C GLY A 33 -7.40 -5.75 -9.36
N ASP A 34 -6.60 -6.32 -8.47
CA ASP A 34 -6.98 -6.76 -7.13
C ASP A 34 -7.01 -5.55 -6.17
N PRO A 35 -8.13 -5.24 -5.49
CA PRO A 35 -8.22 -4.12 -4.55
C PRO A 35 -7.19 -4.18 -3.41
N ALA A 36 -6.69 -5.37 -3.06
CA ALA A 36 -5.64 -5.51 -2.05
C ALA A 36 -4.33 -4.79 -2.43
N TYR A 37 -4.12 -4.51 -3.72
CA TYR A 37 -2.93 -3.80 -4.21
C TYR A 37 -2.85 -2.35 -3.72
N ASP A 38 -3.94 -1.59 -3.78
CA ASP A 38 -3.94 -0.21 -3.29
C ASP A 38 -3.79 -0.15 -1.76
N LEU A 39 -4.37 -1.13 -1.03
CA LEU A 39 -4.13 -1.25 0.41
C LEU A 39 -2.66 -1.50 0.71
N ALA A 40 -1.99 -2.37 -0.06
CA ALA A 40 -0.56 -2.65 0.11
C ALA A 40 0.31 -1.40 -0.12
N ILE A 41 -0.09 -0.51 -1.04
CA ILE A 41 0.58 0.79 -1.25
C ILE A 41 0.39 1.72 -0.05
N VAL A 42 -0.81 1.73 0.52
CA VAL A 42 -1.14 2.54 1.70
C VAL A 42 -0.38 2.06 2.94
N THR A 43 -0.31 0.75 3.14
CA THR A 43 0.25 0.15 4.37
C THR A 43 1.76 -0.06 4.29
N ARG A 44 2.31 -0.41 3.12
CA ARG A 44 3.74 -0.67 2.85
C ARG A 44 4.41 -1.60 3.87
N GLY A 45 3.68 -2.58 4.40
CA GLY A 45 4.18 -3.50 5.43
C GLY A 45 4.34 -2.89 6.82
N ALA A 46 3.84 -1.66 7.04
CA ALA A 46 3.96 -0.97 8.33
C ALA A 46 3.25 -1.73 9.45
N ARG A 47 3.86 -1.80 10.65
CA ARG A 47 3.24 -2.42 11.83
C ARG A 47 1.97 -1.71 12.29
N ARG A 48 1.96 -0.40 12.13
CA ARG A 48 0.91 0.53 12.56
C ARG A 48 0.77 1.58 11.45
N PRO A 49 0.09 1.25 10.33
CA PRO A 49 -0.15 2.24 9.30
C PRO A 49 -0.81 3.46 9.95
N PHE A 50 -0.34 4.66 9.56
CA PHE A 50 -0.77 5.95 10.12
C PHE A 50 -0.54 6.16 11.63
N GLN A 51 0.24 5.28 12.29
CA GLN A 51 0.42 5.28 13.75
C GLN A 51 -0.89 5.13 14.55
N ILE A 52 -1.93 4.60 13.91
CA ILE A 52 -3.23 4.35 14.55
C ILE A 52 -3.23 2.93 15.14
N GLU A 53 -3.76 2.80 16.36
CA GLU A 53 -3.99 1.49 16.97
C GLU A 53 -4.95 0.66 16.10
N ASN A 54 -4.56 -0.59 15.81
CA ASN A 54 -5.27 -1.46 14.87
C ASN A 54 -5.57 -0.80 13.50
N GLY A 55 -4.73 0.14 13.03
CA GLY A 55 -4.99 0.91 11.81
C GLY A 55 -5.23 0.03 10.57
N PHE A 56 -4.53 -1.10 10.48
CA PHE A 56 -4.74 -2.06 9.39
C PHE A 56 -6.13 -2.72 9.45
N GLY A 57 -6.55 -3.19 10.63
CA GLY A 57 -7.89 -3.75 10.81
C GLY A 57 -8.99 -2.74 10.46
N ARG A 58 -8.82 -1.48 10.88
CA ARG A 58 -9.76 -0.39 10.56
C ARG A 58 -9.87 -0.13 9.06
N LEU A 59 -8.78 -0.25 8.31
CA LEU A 59 -8.81 -0.16 6.84
C LEU A 59 -9.62 -1.32 6.24
N LEU A 60 -9.38 -2.55 6.67
CA LEU A 60 -10.12 -3.73 6.18
C LEU A 60 -11.62 -3.64 6.50
N GLU A 61 -11.98 -3.17 7.69
CA GLU A 61 -13.37 -2.93 8.10
C GLU A 61 -14.04 -1.88 7.23
N ALA A 62 -13.37 -0.75 6.97
CA ALA A 62 -13.90 0.32 6.12
C ALA A 62 -14.17 -0.17 4.69
N TYR A 63 -13.30 -1.00 4.12
CA TYR A 63 -13.50 -1.60 2.79
C TYR A 63 -14.62 -2.65 2.78
N SER A 64 -14.68 -3.49 3.82
CA SER A 64 -15.72 -4.51 3.96
C SER A 64 -17.11 -3.88 4.09
N GLY A 65 -17.22 -2.76 4.81
CA GLY A 65 -18.45 -1.97 4.93
C GLY A 65 -18.97 -1.40 3.60
N GLN A 66 -18.13 -1.31 2.56
CA GLN A 66 -18.51 -0.91 1.20
C GLN A 66 -18.91 -2.12 0.32
N GLY A 67 -19.11 -3.30 0.92
CA GLY A 67 -19.52 -4.52 0.23
C GLY A 67 -18.39 -5.25 -0.48
N ARG A 68 -17.12 -4.94 -0.16
CA ARG A 68 -15.94 -5.63 -0.72
C ARG A 68 -15.07 -6.18 0.40
N GLU A 69 -15.12 -7.48 0.58
CA GLU A 69 -14.20 -8.17 1.47
C GLU A 69 -12.79 -8.18 0.87
N ILE A 70 -11.81 -7.65 1.60
CA ILE A 70 -10.40 -7.73 1.27
C ILE A 70 -9.71 -8.63 2.30
N ARG A 71 -9.06 -9.68 1.82
CA ARG A 71 -8.33 -10.63 2.67
C ARG A 71 -6.96 -10.08 3.04
N LYS A 72 -6.58 -10.17 4.32
CA LYS A 72 -5.27 -9.69 4.81
C LYS A 72 -4.10 -10.38 4.10
N GLU A 73 -4.26 -11.65 3.73
CA GLU A 73 -3.24 -12.46 3.08
C GLU A 73 -2.93 -11.94 1.67
N HIS A 74 -3.95 -11.39 0.99
CA HIS A 74 -3.76 -10.77 -0.32
C HIS A 74 -3.01 -9.44 -0.19
N VAL A 75 -3.35 -8.63 0.82
CA VAL A 75 -2.60 -7.39 1.09
C VAL A 75 -1.15 -7.74 1.39
N HIS A 76 -0.91 -8.72 2.26
CA HIS A 76 0.44 -9.17 2.60
C HIS A 76 1.23 -9.65 1.36
N LEU A 77 0.60 -10.41 0.47
CA LEU A 77 1.22 -10.84 -0.78
C LEU A 77 1.60 -9.65 -1.66
N HIS A 78 0.70 -8.68 -1.84
CA HIS A 78 0.99 -7.47 -2.63
C HIS A 78 2.07 -6.60 -1.98
N GLU A 79 2.12 -6.49 -0.65
CA GLU A 79 3.21 -5.80 0.06
C GLU A 79 4.56 -6.48 -0.18
N LEU A 80 4.62 -7.82 -0.15
CA LEU A 80 5.84 -8.56 -0.48
C LEU A 80 6.29 -8.31 -1.92
N CYS A 81 5.36 -8.34 -2.88
CA CYS A 81 5.65 -8.06 -4.28
C CYS A 81 6.15 -6.62 -4.48
N LEU A 82 5.53 -5.64 -3.81
CA LEU A 82 5.89 -4.23 -3.86
C LEU A 82 7.30 -4.00 -3.32
N LEU A 83 7.61 -4.52 -2.13
CA LEU A 83 8.95 -4.39 -1.54
C LEU A 83 10.03 -5.12 -2.35
N ALA A 84 9.72 -6.29 -2.91
CA ALA A 84 10.63 -7.01 -3.81
C ALA A 84 10.88 -6.21 -5.10
N GLY A 85 9.85 -5.56 -5.64
CA GLY A 85 9.95 -4.67 -6.79
C GLY A 85 10.90 -3.50 -6.53
N TRP A 86 10.74 -2.82 -5.40
CA TRP A 86 11.65 -1.72 -5.00
C TRP A 86 13.08 -2.20 -4.73
N TYR A 87 13.25 -3.39 -4.17
CA TYR A 87 14.58 -3.96 -3.99
C TYR A 87 15.24 -4.22 -5.35
N ARG A 88 14.53 -4.83 -6.31
CA ARG A 88 15.02 -5.01 -7.67
C ARG A 88 15.42 -3.67 -8.32
N GLU A 89 14.55 -2.66 -8.25
CA GLU A 89 14.81 -1.33 -8.82
C GLU A 89 16.04 -0.66 -8.20
N SER A 90 16.30 -0.88 -6.91
CA SER A 90 17.50 -0.36 -6.24
C SER A 90 18.78 -1.05 -6.70
N LEU A 91 18.73 -2.35 -7.04
CA LEU A 91 19.87 -3.08 -7.61
C LEU A 91 20.22 -2.56 -9.02
N ASP A 92 19.21 -2.16 -9.78
CA ASP A 92 19.35 -1.62 -11.14
C ASP A 92 19.88 -0.16 -11.16
N GLY A 93 20.11 0.45 -9.98
CA GLY A 93 20.68 1.79 -9.88
C GLY A 93 19.75 2.93 -10.31
N ARG A 94 18.43 2.71 -10.31
CA ARG A 94 17.46 3.78 -10.63
C ARG A 94 17.54 4.89 -9.58
N LEU A 95 17.74 6.13 -10.03
CA LEU A 95 17.88 7.32 -9.17
C LEU A 95 16.62 7.57 -8.32
N GLY A 96 16.82 8.01 -7.07
CA GLY A 96 15.76 8.50 -6.18
C GLY A 96 15.27 7.52 -5.10
N GLY A 97 15.80 6.29 -5.05
CA GLY A 97 15.44 5.27 -4.06
C GLY A 97 16.41 5.12 -2.89
N HIS A 98 15.99 4.40 -1.84
CA HIS A 98 16.88 3.94 -0.77
C HIS A 98 17.90 2.92 -1.29
N PRO A 99 19.09 2.80 -0.66
CA PRO A 99 20.11 1.82 -1.02
C PRO A 99 19.58 0.37 -0.99
N PRO A 100 20.15 -0.55 -1.80
CA PRO A 100 19.73 -1.95 -1.86
C PRO A 100 19.69 -2.66 -0.51
N GLU A 101 20.61 -2.34 0.40
CA GLU A 101 20.72 -2.93 1.73
C GLU A 101 19.51 -2.56 2.60
N VAL A 102 19.04 -1.31 2.47
CA VAL A 102 17.84 -0.83 3.17
C VAL A 102 16.60 -1.53 2.62
N ARG A 103 16.45 -1.59 1.29
CA ARG A 103 15.32 -2.26 0.64
C ARG A 103 15.25 -3.76 0.93
N LEU A 104 16.41 -4.43 0.94
CA LEU A 104 16.51 -5.82 1.33
C LEU A 104 16.08 -6.01 2.79
N GLY A 105 16.50 -5.12 3.70
CA GLY A 105 16.10 -5.13 5.10
C GLY A 105 14.59 -4.98 5.30
N ASP A 106 13.95 -4.09 4.54
CA ASP A 106 12.49 -3.91 4.54
C ASP A 106 11.77 -5.18 4.09
N PHE A 107 12.14 -5.71 2.92
CA PHE A 107 11.56 -6.94 2.37
C PHE A 107 11.70 -8.11 3.35
N GLN A 108 12.90 -8.35 3.88
CA GLN A 108 13.15 -9.44 4.81
C GLN A 108 12.37 -9.30 6.12
N ARG A 109 12.20 -8.07 6.63
CA ARG A 109 11.39 -7.82 7.83
C ARG A 109 9.93 -8.17 7.61
N LEU A 110 9.38 -7.84 6.45
CA LEU A 110 8.01 -8.20 6.10
C LEU A 110 7.87 -9.71 5.89
N PHE A 111 8.79 -10.32 5.13
CA PHE A 111 8.77 -11.74 4.82
C PHE A 111 8.80 -12.63 6.07
N ARG A 112 9.64 -12.29 7.06
CA ARG A 112 9.72 -13.05 8.33
C ARG A 112 8.48 -12.92 9.21
N ARG A 113 7.60 -11.98 8.94
CA ARG A 113 6.48 -11.63 9.83
C ARG A 113 5.28 -12.57 9.69
N GLY A 114 5.17 -13.28 8.56
CA GLY A 114 3.97 -14.06 8.21
C GLY A 114 2.76 -13.18 7.92
N GLY A 115 1.79 -13.72 7.16
CA GLY A 115 0.54 -13.04 6.77
C GLY A 115 -0.60 -13.18 7.78
#